data_AF-A0A949VVR1-F1
#
_entry.id   AF-A0A949VVR1-F1
#
_cell.length_a   1.000
_cell.length_b   1.000
_cell.length_c   1.000
_cell.angle_alpha   90.00
_cell.angle_beta   90.00
_cell.angle_gamma   90.00
#
_symmetry.space_group_name_H-M   'P 1'
#
loop_
_entity.id
_entity.type
_entity.pdbx_description
1 polymer ?
#
loop_
_entity_poly.entity_id
_entity_poly.type
_entity_poly.pdbx_seq_one_letter_code
_entity_poly.pdbx_strand_id
1 'polypeptide(L)'
;MPEYAGAKAGGRAKLLAMKSSLLLLALCGAMAAEPLRVSVYATAGDTGRYLSSEDGRVKAAAAMKRLGVSRVILEGRRGDESVDPAAMRVVRDWMTRHGFAVAGGIATVPGKSFGVRQNGSLGWLNWQAAKTQEDVAGFFRENAPLFDELIIDDFYCTADTSAESESARGGRSWGEYRGDLLTGLIEPMMIRPAKKANPKVRLTLKYPQWYDRFELFGYDPARMSPKFDRIWVGTEVRNPETRRMGFAQPSMGYMNFRWLRSVAGDKVEGAWFDHIECTARNFVDQAYESVLAGARELTLFHLGDVVEGHPGDELFRQSLPELKGLAEKVRGRQARGVAYYKPAGSNADGNLYLMDYLGMLGIPVVPAAEYPFDSRVVILGVQAAADSRIAEKAARHRKQGAKIFVTPAFEQKVPGRWTILDARTFTEQDFKDTGEWLLPPKKLGWMEKTREEADAFRKPLLDGLGLRFSAPARVALIDFGGEYCLSNFRDEAVEVVLNGRKLTLPAHAVHWVGR
;
A
#
# COMPACT_ATOMS: atom_id res chain seq x y z
N MET A 1 -10.00 -70.54 -43.69
CA MET A 1 -9.37 -70.33 -45.02
C MET A 1 -10.39 -69.64 -45.90
N PRO A 2 -10.03 -68.63 -46.71
CA PRO A 2 -8.72 -67.98 -46.93
C PRO A 2 -8.61 -66.67 -46.12
N GLU A 3 -7.48 -66.26 -45.50
CA GLU A 3 -6.10 -65.94 -45.95
C GLU A 3 -5.85 -64.49 -46.44
N TYR A 4 -4.94 -63.81 -45.70
CA TYR A 4 -3.98 -62.72 -46.01
C TYR A 4 -4.47 -61.41 -46.66
N ALA A 5 -4.00 -60.19 -46.36
CA ALA A 5 -3.01 -59.60 -45.45
C ALA A 5 -3.21 -58.06 -45.46
N GLY A 6 -2.85 -57.36 -44.39
CA GLY A 6 -2.80 -55.89 -44.39
C GLY A 6 -2.25 -55.35 -43.08
N ALA A 7 -0.98 -54.95 -43.09
CA ALA A 7 -0.12 -54.82 -41.93
C ALA A 7 -0.42 -53.63 -41.00
N LYS A 8 -0.16 -53.88 -39.71
CA LYS A 8 -0.03 -52.91 -38.62
C LYS A 8 1.18 -51.99 -38.85
N ALA A 9 0.95 -50.68 -38.92
CA ALA A 9 1.95 -49.67 -38.60
C ALA A 9 1.26 -48.39 -38.10
N GLY A 10 0.94 -48.31 -36.81
CA GLY A 10 0.32 -47.10 -36.24
C GLY A 10 0.42 -46.95 -34.71
N GLY A 11 0.88 -47.97 -33.99
CA GLY A 11 0.80 -47.98 -32.51
C GLY A 11 2.01 -47.41 -31.76
N ARG A 12 3.17 -47.21 -32.41
CA ARG A 12 4.41 -46.77 -31.70
C ARG A 12 4.75 -45.29 -31.84
N ALA A 13 4.19 -44.57 -32.83
CA ALA A 13 4.44 -43.13 -32.99
C ALA A 13 3.60 -42.25 -32.04
N LYS A 14 2.40 -42.71 -31.64
CA LYS A 14 1.51 -41.94 -30.74
C LYS A 14 1.91 -42.02 -29.26
N LEU A 15 2.63 -43.06 -28.84
CA LEU A 15 3.05 -43.22 -27.44
C LEU A 15 4.35 -42.47 -27.11
N LEU A 16 5.18 -42.17 -28.13
CA LEU A 16 6.37 -41.32 -27.96
C LEU A 16 5.99 -39.83 -27.96
N ALA A 17 5.03 -39.42 -28.80
CA ALA A 17 4.55 -38.03 -28.83
C ALA A 17 3.84 -37.61 -27.52
N MET A 18 3.05 -38.50 -26.89
CA MET A 18 2.41 -38.19 -25.61
C MET A 18 3.39 -38.13 -24.42
N LYS A 19 4.51 -38.84 -24.46
CA LYS A 19 5.55 -38.74 -23.42
C LYS A 19 6.44 -37.51 -23.61
N SER A 20 6.66 -37.06 -24.84
CA SER A 20 7.37 -35.80 -25.12
C SER A 20 6.53 -34.56 -24.80
N SER A 21 5.20 -34.61 -24.95
CA SER A 21 4.30 -33.51 -24.56
C SER A 21 4.08 -33.42 -23.03
N LEU A 22 4.12 -34.54 -22.29
CA LEU A 22 4.09 -34.49 -20.82
C LEU A 22 5.43 -34.07 -20.19
N LEU A 23 6.57 -34.29 -20.87
CA LEU A 23 7.86 -33.78 -20.41
C LEU A 23 8.09 -32.31 -20.76
N LEU A 24 7.43 -31.78 -21.81
CA LEU A 24 7.47 -30.34 -22.13
C LEU A 24 6.53 -29.49 -21.27
N LEU A 25 5.50 -30.07 -20.65
CA LEU A 25 4.63 -29.35 -19.70
C LEU A 25 5.18 -29.32 -18.26
N ALA A 26 6.24 -30.07 -17.96
CA ALA A 26 6.96 -30.02 -16.68
C ALA A 26 8.18 -29.09 -16.69
N LEU A 27 8.43 -28.41 -17.82
CA LEU A 27 9.51 -27.44 -18.02
C LEU A 27 8.97 -26.04 -18.37
N CYS A 28 7.72 -25.74 -18.02
CA CYS A 28 7.37 -24.36 -17.67
C CYS A 28 8.22 -24.02 -16.45
N GLY A 29 9.40 -23.49 -16.74
CA GLY A 29 10.36 -23.10 -15.73
C GLY A 29 9.63 -22.31 -14.68
N ALA A 30 9.98 -22.55 -13.43
CA ALA A 30 10.00 -21.47 -12.48
C ALA A 30 10.74 -20.32 -13.19
N MET A 31 10.01 -19.40 -13.82
CA MET A 31 10.55 -18.08 -14.07
C MET A 31 11.07 -17.68 -12.71
N ALA A 32 12.39 -17.55 -12.60
CA ALA A 32 13.01 -17.06 -11.38
C ALA A 32 12.21 -15.81 -11.02
N ALA A 33 11.46 -15.89 -9.92
CA ALA A 33 10.53 -14.86 -9.57
C ALA A 33 11.34 -13.56 -9.41
N GLU A 34 10.80 -12.45 -9.93
CA GLU A 34 11.59 -11.22 -9.94
C GLU A 34 11.99 -10.87 -8.48
N PRO A 35 13.29 -10.62 -8.25
CA PRO A 35 13.78 -10.26 -6.93
C PRO A 35 13.13 -8.95 -6.49
N LEU A 36 13.04 -8.73 -5.18
CA LEU A 36 12.57 -7.45 -4.62
C LEU A 36 13.28 -6.29 -5.32
N ARG A 37 12.49 -5.46 -6.01
CA ARG A 37 12.99 -4.33 -6.77
C ARG A 37 13.07 -3.10 -5.87
N VAL A 38 14.12 -2.32 -6.02
CA VAL A 38 14.22 -0.98 -5.44
C VAL A 38 14.17 0.06 -6.55
N SER A 39 13.32 1.05 -6.36
CA SER A 39 13.02 2.14 -7.28
C SER A 39 13.21 3.47 -6.57
N VAL A 40 13.45 4.55 -7.32
CA VAL A 40 13.43 5.92 -6.79
C VAL A 40 12.54 6.79 -7.66
N TYR A 41 11.77 7.67 -7.02
CA TYR A 41 10.98 8.67 -7.70
C TYR A 41 11.73 10.01 -7.74
N ALA A 42 11.96 10.53 -8.93
CA ALA A 42 12.54 11.84 -9.17
C ALA A 42 11.42 12.81 -9.51
N THR A 43 11.21 13.82 -8.66
CA THR A 43 10.26 14.90 -8.93
C THR A 43 10.65 15.70 -10.18
N ALA A 44 9.73 16.51 -10.70
CA ALA A 44 10.01 17.40 -11.82
C ALA A 44 11.20 18.34 -11.48
N GLY A 45 11.23 18.85 -10.24
CA GLY A 45 12.34 19.61 -9.69
C GLY A 45 13.64 18.82 -9.60
N ASP A 46 13.60 17.56 -9.14
CA ASP A 46 14.79 16.69 -9.10
C ASP A 46 15.38 16.47 -10.49
N THR A 47 14.52 16.30 -11.50
CA THR A 47 14.96 16.09 -12.88
C THR A 47 15.74 17.31 -13.38
N GLY A 48 15.24 18.52 -13.10
CA GLY A 48 15.97 19.76 -13.41
C GLY A 48 17.28 19.89 -12.62
N ARG A 49 17.24 19.64 -11.31
CA ARG A 49 18.37 19.87 -10.40
C ARG A 49 19.50 18.85 -10.53
N TYR A 50 19.17 17.56 -10.60
CA TYR A 50 20.16 16.48 -10.54
C TYR A 50 20.35 15.77 -11.88
N LEU A 51 19.40 15.85 -12.82
CA LEU A 51 19.45 15.04 -14.04
C LEU A 51 19.60 15.84 -15.35
N SER A 52 19.63 17.17 -15.30
CA SER A 52 19.73 18.03 -16.49
C SER A 52 21.11 17.97 -17.17
N SER A 53 22.20 17.92 -16.39
CA SER A 53 23.57 17.79 -16.89
C SER A 53 24.07 16.34 -16.89
N GLU A 54 25.08 16.04 -17.69
CA GLU A 54 25.67 14.69 -17.73
C GLU A 54 26.36 14.34 -16.41
N ASP A 55 27.16 15.26 -15.86
CA ASP A 55 27.79 15.08 -14.54
C ASP A 55 26.76 14.84 -13.43
N GLY A 56 25.63 15.56 -13.46
CA GLY A 56 24.52 15.35 -12.55
C GLY A 56 23.96 13.93 -12.66
N ARG A 57 23.69 13.48 -13.89
CA ARG A 57 23.22 12.11 -14.16
C ARG A 57 24.21 11.04 -13.69
N VAL A 58 25.51 11.25 -13.89
CA VAL A 58 26.56 10.32 -13.40
C VAL A 58 26.54 10.24 -11.88
N LYS A 59 26.48 11.39 -11.18
CA LYS A 59 26.40 11.43 -9.70
C LYS A 59 25.13 10.77 -9.18
N ALA A 60 23.98 11.08 -9.78
CA ALA A 60 22.70 10.48 -9.41
C ALA A 60 22.70 8.96 -9.63
N ALA A 61 23.22 8.48 -10.77
CA ALA A 61 23.36 7.06 -11.05
C ALA A 61 24.24 6.34 -10.01
N ALA A 62 25.34 6.95 -9.58
CA ALA A 62 26.21 6.39 -8.55
C ALA A 62 25.48 6.29 -7.18
N ALA A 63 24.77 7.34 -6.78
CA ALA A 63 23.99 7.36 -5.54
C ALA A 63 22.86 6.31 -5.55
N MET A 64 22.11 6.23 -6.65
CA MET A 64 21.08 5.21 -6.86
C MET A 64 21.65 3.77 -6.77
N LYS A 65 22.75 3.50 -7.47
CA LYS A 65 23.41 2.17 -7.46
C LYS A 65 23.89 1.77 -6.07
N ARG A 66 24.36 2.73 -5.26
CA ARG A 66 24.76 2.47 -3.86
C ARG A 66 23.61 1.92 -3.02
N LEU A 67 22.37 2.32 -3.29
CA LEU A 67 21.16 1.84 -2.60
C LEU A 67 20.48 0.66 -3.32
N GLY A 68 21.13 0.05 -4.30
CA GLY A 68 20.57 -1.06 -5.05
C GLY A 68 19.37 -0.69 -5.92
N VAL A 69 19.18 0.60 -6.20
CA VAL A 69 18.12 1.08 -7.10
C VAL A 69 18.38 0.56 -8.51
N SER A 70 17.34 -0.02 -9.11
CA SER A 70 17.37 -0.60 -10.46
C SER A 70 16.35 0.04 -11.40
N ARG A 71 15.48 0.92 -10.87
CA ARG A 71 14.48 1.65 -11.64
C ARG A 71 14.35 3.09 -11.15
N VAL A 72 14.18 4.00 -12.09
CA VAL A 72 13.91 5.42 -11.82
C VAL A 72 12.58 5.83 -12.44
N ILE A 73 11.79 6.58 -11.68
CA ILE A 73 10.55 7.17 -12.14
C ILE A 73 10.82 8.66 -12.31
N LEU A 74 10.64 9.16 -13.54
CA LEU A 74 10.91 10.55 -13.90
C LEU A 74 9.58 11.31 -13.98
N GLU A 75 9.33 12.19 -13.02
CA GLU A 75 8.14 13.02 -13.00
C GLU A 75 8.22 14.12 -14.06
N GLY A 76 7.23 14.18 -14.95
CA GLY A 76 7.18 15.21 -15.99
C GLY A 76 6.50 16.50 -15.53
N ARG A 77 5.66 16.45 -14.48
CA ARG A 77 4.91 17.62 -13.98
C ARG A 77 4.60 17.52 -12.48
N ARG A 78 4.80 18.63 -11.77
CA ARG A 78 4.33 18.91 -10.40
C ARG A 78 4.00 20.40 -10.28
N GLY A 79 2.72 20.74 -10.37
CA GLY A 79 2.31 22.15 -10.38
C GLY A 79 2.92 22.90 -11.57
N ASP A 80 3.69 23.95 -11.31
CA ASP A 80 4.40 24.71 -12.35
C ASP A 80 5.76 24.12 -12.71
N GLU A 81 6.28 23.17 -11.93
CA GLU A 81 7.52 22.47 -12.27
C GLU A 81 7.19 21.44 -13.37
N SER A 82 7.77 21.63 -14.56
CA SER A 82 7.67 20.69 -15.68
C SER A 82 8.98 20.46 -16.37
N VAL A 83 9.10 19.26 -16.94
CA VAL A 83 10.20 18.88 -17.81
C VAL A 83 9.67 18.79 -19.23
N ASP A 84 10.32 19.50 -20.16
CA ASP A 84 9.98 19.43 -21.58
C ASP A 84 10.11 17.98 -22.12
N PRO A 85 9.17 17.48 -22.94
CA PRO A 85 9.22 16.11 -23.46
C PRO A 85 10.51 15.73 -24.19
N ALA A 86 11.17 16.65 -24.89
CA ALA A 86 12.45 16.37 -25.55
C ALA A 86 13.59 16.26 -24.54
N ALA A 87 13.63 17.15 -23.54
CA ALA A 87 14.59 17.05 -22.43
C ALA A 87 14.38 15.76 -21.62
N MET A 88 13.12 15.40 -21.34
CA MET A 88 12.76 14.16 -20.65
C MET A 88 13.25 12.92 -21.41
N ARG A 89 13.11 12.92 -22.75
CA ARG A 89 13.62 11.84 -23.60
C ARG A 89 15.13 11.63 -23.45
N VAL A 90 15.90 12.73 -23.39
CA VAL A 90 17.36 12.67 -23.18
C VAL A 90 17.69 12.01 -21.84
N VAL A 91 17.01 12.40 -20.76
CA VAL A 91 17.23 11.82 -19.42
C VAL A 91 16.85 10.34 -19.40
N ARG A 92 15.67 9.99 -19.92
CA ARG A 92 15.17 8.61 -20.02
C ARG A 92 16.15 7.71 -20.77
N ASP A 93 16.61 8.14 -21.95
CA ASP A 93 17.50 7.33 -22.79
C ASP A 93 18.87 7.18 -22.16
N TRP A 94 19.37 8.22 -21.50
CA TRP A 94 20.60 8.15 -20.73
C TRP A 94 20.47 7.12 -19.60
N MET A 95 19.42 7.19 -18.77
CA MET A 95 19.20 6.25 -17.67
C MET A 95 19.08 4.80 -18.14
N THR A 96 18.33 4.59 -19.24
CA THR A 96 18.16 3.27 -19.86
C THR A 96 19.50 2.70 -20.32
N ARG A 97 20.33 3.49 -21.02
CA ARG A 97 21.68 3.07 -21.44
C ARG A 97 22.62 2.75 -20.28
N HIS A 98 22.36 3.30 -19.09
CA HIS A 98 23.18 3.08 -17.88
C HIS A 98 22.63 2.00 -16.94
N GLY A 99 21.64 1.23 -17.41
CA GLY A 99 21.17 0.00 -16.78
C GLY A 99 19.97 0.17 -15.84
N PHE A 100 19.28 1.32 -15.88
CA PHE A 100 18.05 1.51 -15.12
C PHE A 100 16.82 1.21 -15.97
N ALA A 101 15.84 0.51 -15.40
CA ALA A 101 14.48 0.59 -15.92
C ALA A 101 13.93 2.01 -15.68
N VAL A 102 13.10 2.51 -16.61
CA VAL A 102 12.59 3.89 -16.53
C VAL A 102 11.07 3.91 -16.69
N ALA A 103 10.40 4.72 -15.87
CA ALA A 103 8.98 5.05 -16.02
C ALA A 103 8.79 6.56 -15.92
N GLY A 104 7.62 7.07 -16.34
CA GLY A 104 7.25 8.46 -16.14
C GLY A 104 6.32 8.63 -14.93
N GLY A 105 6.19 9.86 -14.43
CA GLY A 105 5.32 10.17 -13.31
C GLY A 105 4.64 11.55 -13.42
N ILE A 106 3.55 11.74 -12.67
CA ILE A 106 2.91 13.04 -12.45
C ILE A 106 2.46 13.18 -11.00
N ALA A 107 2.73 14.34 -10.40
CA ALA A 107 2.03 14.79 -9.22
C ALA A 107 0.93 15.80 -9.58
N THR A 108 -0.31 15.44 -9.26
CA THR A 108 -1.49 16.21 -9.58
C THR A 108 -1.76 17.30 -8.54
N VAL A 109 -0.85 18.28 -8.46
CA VAL A 109 -0.95 19.45 -7.57
C VAL A 109 -1.11 20.75 -8.37
N PRO A 110 -1.85 21.75 -7.86
CA PRO A 110 -2.06 23.02 -8.57
C PRO A 110 -0.79 23.88 -8.64
N GLY A 111 -0.54 24.46 -9.81
CA GLY A 111 0.39 25.57 -10.03
C GLY A 111 -0.35 26.87 -10.37
N LYS A 112 0.39 27.94 -10.64
CA LYS A 112 -0.13 29.18 -11.23
C LYS A 112 -0.65 28.95 -12.65
N SER A 113 0.01 28.06 -13.40
CA SER A 113 -0.30 27.73 -14.79
C SER A 113 -0.97 26.35 -14.97
N PHE A 114 -0.91 25.50 -13.93
CA PHE A 114 -1.41 24.12 -13.99
C PHE A 114 -2.59 23.87 -13.04
N GLY A 115 -3.71 23.47 -13.61
CA GLY A 115 -4.95 23.22 -12.91
C GLY A 115 -5.48 24.42 -12.14
N VAL A 116 -6.62 24.21 -11.48
CA VAL A 116 -7.21 25.20 -10.59
C VAL A 116 -7.02 24.72 -9.16
N ARG A 117 -6.53 25.59 -8.28
CA ARG A 117 -6.40 25.29 -6.85
C ARG A 117 -7.79 25.14 -6.23
N GLN A 118 -7.96 24.12 -5.40
CA GLN A 118 -9.19 23.93 -4.64
C GLN A 118 -9.45 25.07 -3.65
N ASN A 119 -10.72 25.26 -3.29
CA ASN A 119 -11.15 25.98 -2.11
C ASN A 119 -11.06 25.06 -0.87
N GLY A 120 -9.88 24.99 -0.25
CA GLY A 120 -9.61 24.17 0.93
C GLY A 120 -8.16 24.25 1.41
N SER A 121 -7.92 23.93 2.69
CA SER A 121 -6.62 24.09 3.36
C SER A 121 -5.51 23.17 2.83
N LEU A 122 -5.85 21.98 2.33
CA LEU A 122 -4.87 20.97 1.89
C LEU A 122 -4.27 21.23 0.49
N GLY A 123 -4.67 22.32 -0.17
CA GLY A 123 -3.98 22.83 -1.36
C GLY A 123 -3.98 21.94 -2.61
N TRP A 124 -4.91 20.99 -2.76
CA TRP A 124 -5.02 20.13 -3.95
C TRP A 124 -5.75 20.80 -5.12
N LEU A 125 -5.96 20.04 -6.20
CA LEU A 125 -6.68 20.48 -7.39
C LEU A 125 -8.20 20.52 -7.16
N ASN A 126 -8.85 21.51 -7.77
CA ASN A 126 -10.27 21.47 -8.08
C ASN A 126 -10.45 20.65 -9.37
N TRP A 127 -11.00 19.44 -9.25
CA TRP A 127 -11.22 18.52 -10.38
C TRP A 127 -12.49 18.80 -11.18
N GLN A 128 -13.41 19.59 -10.63
CA GLN A 128 -14.62 20.01 -11.34
C GLN A 128 -14.28 21.01 -12.45
N ALA A 129 -13.27 21.85 -12.22
CA ALA A 129 -12.83 22.86 -13.17
C ALA A 129 -12.33 22.24 -14.49
N ALA A 130 -12.91 22.68 -15.61
CA ALA A 130 -12.54 22.21 -16.95
C ALA A 130 -11.05 22.39 -17.28
N LYS A 131 -10.44 23.49 -16.80
CA LYS A 131 -8.99 23.72 -16.96
C LYS A 131 -8.15 22.61 -16.34
N THR A 132 -8.48 22.17 -15.12
CA THR A 132 -7.79 21.06 -14.46
C THR A 132 -7.87 19.78 -15.30
N GLN A 133 -9.05 19.47 -15.80
CA GLN A 133 -9.27 18.27 -16.61
C GLN A 133 -8.46 18.33 -17.92
N GLU A 134 -8.46 19.49 -18.59
CA GLU A 134 -7.70 19.66 -19.84
C GLU A 134 -6.19 19.62 -19.63
N ASP A 135 -5.66 20.30 -18.60
CA ASP A 135 -4.23 20.33 -18.32
C ASP A 135 -3.69 18.93 -17.98
N VAL A 136 -4.41 18.18 -17.13
CA VAL A 136 -4.00 16.81 -16.76
C VAL A 136 -4.13 15.87 -17.97
N ALA A 137 -5.17 15.99 -18.79
CA ALA A 137 -5.27 15.25 -20.04
C ALA A 137 -4.12 15.58 -21.01
N GLY A 138 -3.72 16.86 -21.09
CA GLY A 138 -2.57 17.32 -21.85
C GLY A 138 -1.29 16.61 -21.46
N PHE A 139 -1.00 16.52 -20.14
CA PHE A 139 0.16 15.78 -19.64
C PHE A 139 0.23 14.35 -20.20
N PHE A 140 -0.88 13.59 -20.16
CA PHE A 140 -0.91 12.21 -20.64
C PHE A 140 -0.72 12.11 -22.15
N ARG A 141 -1.25 13.06 -22.94
CA ARG A 141 -1.03 13.11 -24.40
C ARG A 141 0.46 13.30 -24.73
N GLU A 142 1.15 14.15 -23.98
CA GLU A 142 2.54 14.52 -24.22
C GLU A 142 3.54 13.47 -23.70
N ASN A 143 3.25 12.84 -22.56
CA ASN A 143 4.21 11.98 -21.86
C ASN A 143 4.03 10.48 -22.14
N ALA A 144 2.83 10.01 -22.50
CA ALA A 144 2.61 8.59 -22.80
C ALA A 144 3.47 8.04 -23.97
N PRO A 145 3.82 8.82 -25.02
CA PRO A 145 4.76 8.38 -26.05
C PRO A 145 6.21 8.21 -25.57
N LEU A 146 6.55 8.74 -24.39
CA LEU A 146 7.90 8.67 -23.84
C LEU A 146 8.14 7.44 -22.97
N PHE A 147 7.10 6.80 -22.44
CA PHE A 147 7.28 5.74 -21.45
C PHE A 147 6.37 4.55 -21.73
N ASP A 148 6.85 3.37 -21.36
CA ASP A 148 6.02 2.16 -21.33
C ASP A 148 5.06 2.16 -20.14
N GLU A 149 5.33 3.01 -19.13
CA GLU A 149 4.54 3.12 -17.91
C GLU A 149 4.55 4.54 -17.34
N LEU A 150 3.38 5.01 -16.91
CA LEU A 150 3.20 6.26 -16.19
C LEU A 150 2.59 6.00 -14.81
N ILE A 151 3.17 6.60 -13.78
CA ILE A 151 2.70 6.55 -12.41
C ILE A 151 1.99 7.86 -12.05
N ILE A 152 0.81 7.74 -11.46
CA ILE A 152 0.04 8.86 -10.92
C ILE A 152 0.28 8.89 -9.41
N ASP A 153 0.84 9.99 -8.91
CA ASP A 153 1.06 10.24 -7.48
C ASP A 153 -0.29 10.30 -6.72
N ASP A 154 -0.23 10.19 -5.40
CA ASP A 154 -1.39 10.09 -4.52
C ASP A 154 -2.11 11.42 -4.21
N PHE A 155 -1.76 12.48 -4.93
CA PHE A 155 -2.49 13.75 -4.96
C PHE A 155 -3.74 13.72 -5.85
N TYR A 156 -4.16 12.54 -6.34
CA TYR A 156 -5.43 12.36 -7.04
C TYR A 156 -6.63 12.37 -6.09
N CYS A 157 -6.77 13.48 -5.35
CA CYS A 157 -7.76 13.69 -4.31
C CYS A 157 -8.20 15.16 -4.27
N THR A 158 -9.28 15.45 -3.54
CA THR A 158 -9.73 16.85 -3.34
C THR A 158 -10.55 17.03 -2.08
N ALA A 159 -10.46 18.23 -1.51
CA ALA A 159 -11.30 18.76 -0.46
C ALA A 159 -12.04 20.02 -0.95
N ASP A 160 -12.12 20.24 -2.27
CA ASP A 160 -12.74 21.43 -2.85
C ASP A 160 -14.17 21.64 -2.36
N THR A 161 -14.48 22.89 -2.06
CA THR A 161 -15.81 23.39 -1.70
C THR A 161 -16.14 24.67 -2.48
N SER A 162 -15.59 24.84 -3.68
CA SER A 162 -15.91 25.98 -4.54
C SER A 162 -17.40 25.97 -4.94
N ALA A 163 -17.94 27.11 -5.36
CA ALA A 163 -19.34 27.20 -5.78
C ALA A 163 -19.67 26.25 -6.95
N GLU A 164 -18.71 26.02 -7.85
CA GLU A 164 -18.84 25.06 -8.96
C GLU A 164 -18.98 23.63 -8.42
N SER A 165 -18.10 23.22 -7.50
CA SER A 165 -18.19 21.90 -6.87
C SER A 165 -19.43 21.73 -5.99
N GLU A 166 -19.86 22.78 -5.30
CA GLU A 166 -21.08 22.75 -4.50
C GLU A 166 -22.32 22.58 -5.39
N SER A 167 -22.37 23.30 -6.51
CA SER A 167 -23.43 23.13 -7.52
C SER A 167 -23.41 21.73 -8.13
N ALA A 168 -22.22 21.21 -8.47
CA ALA A 168 -22.07 19.86 -9.04
C ALA A 168 -22.40 18.76 -8.03
N ARG A 169 -22.03 18.93 -6.75
CA ARG A 169 -22.36 18.01 -5.65
C ARG A 169 -23.86 17.79 -5.54
N GLY A 170 -24.62 18.88 -5.59
CA GLY A 170 -26.07 18.86 -5.40
C GLY A 170 -26.44 18.25 -4.04
N GLY A 171 -27.38 17.30 -4.04
CA GLY A 171 -27.87 16.66 -2.80
C GLY A 171 -26.95 15.58 -2.21
N ARG A 172 -25.87 15.19 -2.89
CA ARG A 172 -24.95 14.12 -2.44
C ARG A 172 -24.08 14.57 -1.28
N SER A 173 -23.61 13.65 -0.44
CA SER A 173 -22.52 13.95 0.48
C SER A 173 -21.25 14.33 -0.28
N TRP A 174 -20.31 15.01 0.40
CA TRP A 174 -19.01 15.33 -0.20
C TRP A 174 -18.25 14.09 -0.65
N GLY A 175 -18.26 13.02 0.14
CA GLY A 175 -17.55 11.78 -0.19
C GLY A 175 -18.14 11.09 -1.44
N GLU A 176 -19.47 10.99 -1.52
CA GLU A 176 -20.16 10.45 -2.71
C GLU A 176 -19.84 11.26 -3.97
N TYR A 177 -19.98 12.60 -3.89
CA TYR A 177 -19.68 13.47 -5.03
C TYR A 177 -18.22 13.35 -5.48
N ARG A 178 -17.26 13.43 -4.54
CA ARG A 178 -15.83 13.36 -4.87
C ARG A 178 -15.46 11.99 -5.43
N GLY A 179 -15.98 10.91 -4.84
CA GLY A 179 -15.77 9.55 -5.33
C GLY A 179 -16.28 9.36 -6.76
N ASP A 180 -17.48 9.87 -7.06
CA ASP A 180 -18.05 9.84 -8.41
C ASP A 180 -17.27 10.70 -9.40
N LEU A 181 -16.91 11.93 -9.01
CA LEU A 181 -16.15 12.86 -9.84
C LEU A 181 -14.80 12.25 -10.24
N LEU A 182 -13.99 11.83 -9.26
CA LEU A 182 -12.66 11.31 -9.53
C LEU A 182 -12.74 9.98 -10.30
N THR A 183 -13.62 9.07 -9.90
CA THR A 183 -13.79 7.81 -10.67
C THR A 183 -14.21 8.07 -12.12
N GLY A 184 -15.08 9.06 -12.35
CA GLY A 184 -15.57 9.44 -13.67
C GLY A 184 -14.51 10.10 -14.56
N LEU A 185 -13.56 10.83 -13.97
CA LEU A 185 -12.52 11.55 -14.71
C LEU A 185 -11.36 10.67 -15.18
N ILE A 186 -11.12 9.50 -14.57
CA ILE A 186 -10.01 8.61 -14.95
C ILE A 186 -10.00 8.29 -16.45
N GLU A 187 -11.15 7.93 -17.02
CA GLU A 187 -11.26 7.53 -18.42
C GLU A 187 -10.95 8.69 -19.40
N PRO A 188 -11.67 9.83 -19.36
CA PRO A 188 -11.45 10.93 -20.29
C PRO A 188 -10.14 11.68 -20.06
N MET A 189 -9.63 11.72 -18.82
CA MET A 189 -8.48 12.55 -18.44
C MET A 189 -7.16 11.80 -18.42
N MET A 190 -7.16 10.49 -18.16
CA MET A 190 -5.93 9.71 -18.01
C MET A 190 -5.84 8.59 -19.05
N ILE A 191 -6.79 7.66 -19.03
CA ILE A 191 -6.71 6.41 -19.81
C ILE A 191 -6.79 6.71 -21.31
N ARG A 192 -7.87 7.37 -21.76
CA ARG A 192 -8.09 7.66 -23.18
C ARG A 192 -6.97 8.51 -23.79
N PRO A 193 -6.53 9.64 -23.21
CA PRO A 193 -5.43 10.42 -23.78
C PRO A 193 -4.13 9.64 -23.81
N ALA A 194 -3.78 8.91 -22.75
CA ALA A 194 -2.55 8.12 -22.70
C ALA A 194 -2.56 6.98 -23.76
N LYS A 195 -3.63 6.18 -23.81
CA LYS A 195 -3.74 5.04 -24.74
C LYS A 195 -3.88 5.49 -26.19
N LYS A 196 -4.47 6.65 -26.47
CA LYS A 196 -4.49 7.22 -27.83
C LYS A 196 -3.09 7.60 -28.30
N ALA A 197 -2.26 8.15 -27.41
CA ALA A 197 -0.90 8.55 -27.73
C ALA A 197 0.09 7.35 -27.74
N ASN A 198 -0.15 6.35 -26.90
CA ASN A 198 0.59 5.09 -26.86
C ASN A 198 -0.34 3.94 -26.42
N PRO A 199 -0.86 3.10 -27.35
CA PRO A 199 -1.79 2.02 -27.01
C PRO A 199 -1.26 0.97 -26.01
N LYS A 200 0.07 0.89 -25.85
CA LYS A 200 0.74 -0.07 -24.96
C LYS A 200 1.11 0.50 -23.59
N VAL A 201 0.97 1.81 -23.37
CA VAL A 201 1.35 2.44 -22.09
C VAL A 201 0.59 1.80 -20.94
N ARG A 202 1.28 1.45 -19.87
CA ARG A 202 0.65 1.00 -18.62
C ARG A 202 0.45 2.19 -17.69
N LEU A 203 -0.65 2.22 -16.96
CA LEU A 203 -0.88 3.24 -15.94
C LEU A 203 -0.90 2.61 -14.55
N THR A 204 -0.22 3.26 -13.61
CA THR A 204 -0.15 2.85 -12.20
C THR A 204 -0.72 3.97 -11.33
N LEU A 205 -1.71 3.66 -10.50
CA LEU A 205 -2.24 4.60 -9.50
C LEU A 205 -1.59 4.35 -8.14
N LYS A 206 -1.05 5.40 -7.51
CA LYS A 206 -0.62 5.37 -6.12
C LYS A 206 -1.79 5.79 -5.21
N TYR A 207 -2.11 4.99 -4.20
CA TYR A 207 -2.98 5.40 -3.09
C TYR A 207 -2.13 5.93 -1.93
N PRO A 208 -2.60 6.94 -1.19
CA PRO A 208 -1.87 7.50 -0.05
C PRO A 208 -1.99 6.63 1.20
N GLN A 209 -1.28 7.00 2.26
CA GLN A 209 -1.32 6.26 3.53
C GLN A 209 -2.57 6.44 4.39
N TRP A 210 -3.36 7.49 4.18
CA TRP A 210 -4.51 7.85 5.02
C TRP A 210 -5.77 7.03 4.67
N TYR A 211 -5.66 5.70 4.69
CA TYR A 211 -6.64 4.75 4.14
C TYR A 211 -8.03 4.73 4.79
N ASP A 212 -8.14 5.25 6.00
CA ASP A 212 -9.42 5.43 6.70
C ASP A 212 -10.14 6.74 6.34
N ARG A 213 -9.54 7.58 5.48
CA ARG A 213 -10.12 8.84 4.99
C ARG A 213 -10.24 8.92 3.47
N PHE A 214 -9.99 7.82 2.76
CA PHE A 214 -10.06 7.76 1.29
C PHE A 214 -11.36 8.32 0.71
N GLU A 215 -12.49 7.86 1.24
CA GLU A 215 -13.82 8.25 0.77
C GLU A 215 -14.12 9.73 0.98
N LEU A 216 -13.53 10.35 2.02
CA LEU A 216 -13.73 11.78 2.29
C LEU A 216 -13.12 12.68 1.21
N PHE A 217 -12.05 12.21 0.58
CA PHE A 217 -11.27 12.97 -0.39
C PHE A 217 -11.30 12.39 -1.82
N GLY A 218 -12.20 11.44 -2.04
CA GLY A 218 -12.60 10.96 -3.36
C GLY A 218 -11.92 9.68 -3.85
N TYR A 219 -11.06 9.05 -3.05
CA TYR A 219 -10.53 7.74 -3.41
C TYR A 219 -11.58 6.65 -3.21
N ASP A 220 -11.85 5.90 -4.28
CA ASP A 220 -12.66 4.68 -4.26
C ASP A 220 -11.82 3.51 -4.81
N PRO A 221 -11.08 2.80 -3.95
CA PRO A 221 -10.22 1.71 -4.41
C PRO A 221 -10.94 0.61 -5.19
N ALA A 222 -12.22 0.35 -4.89
CA ALA A 222 -12.99 -0.71 -5.55
C ALA A 222 -13.37 -0.32 -6.99
N ARG A 223 -13.73 0.94 -7.24
CA ARG A 223 -14.07 1.43 -8.60
C ARG A 223 -12.86 1.90 -9.42
N MET A 224 -11.83 2.41 -8.75
CA MET A 224 -10.64 2.97 -9.40
C MET A 224 -9.62 1.90 -9.77
N SER A 225 -9.26 0.99 -8.87
CA SER A 225 -8.18 0.01 -9.11
C SER A 225 -8.39 -0.88 -10.36
N PRO A 226 -9.62 -1.31 -10.71
CA PRO A 226 -9.84 -2.06 -11.94
C PRO A 226 -9.41 -1.32 -13.22
N LYS A 227 -9.38 0.03 -13.21
CA LYS A 227 -9.05 0.87 -14.38
C LYS A 227 -7.54 1.00 -14.65
N PHE A 228 -6.70 0.70 -13.68
CA PHE A 228 -5.24 0.81 -13.79
C PHE A 228 -4.58 -0.55 -13.97
N ASP A 229 -3.41 -0.59 -14.60
CA ASP A 229 -2.65 -1.83 -14.81
C ASP A 229 -2.01 -2.31 -13.49
N ARG A 230 -1.58 -1.37 -12.64
CA ARG A 230 -0.94 -1.63 -11.35
C ARG A 230 -1.39 -0.62 -10.30
N ILE A 231 -1.21 -0.99 -9.04
CA ILE A 231 -1.50 -0.18 -7.86
C ILE A 231 -0.28 -0.13 -6.96
N TRP A 232 0.06 1.08 -6.54
CA TRP A 232 1.08 1.36 -5.54
C TRP A 232 0.45 1.94 -4.28
N VAL A 233 1.14 1.79 -3.16
CA VAL A 233 0.62 2.12 -1.83
C VAL A 233 1.61 2.98 -1.08
N GLY A 234 1.13 4.11 -0.57
CA GLY A 234 1.84 4.93 0.40
C GLY A 234 1.97 4.20 1.74
N THR A 235 3.20 4.01 2.18
CA THR A 235 3.58 3.35 3.43
C THR A 235 4.42 4.29 4.30
N GLU A 236 4.18 5.60 4.21
CA GLU A 236 5.04 6.69 4.70
C GLU A 236 4.79 7.07 6.18
N VAL A 237 4.95 6.10 7.09
CA VAL A 237 4.54 6.25 8.50
C VAL A 237 5.42 7.23 9.30
N ARG A 238 6.67 7.45 8.85
CA ARG A 238 7.64 8.39 9.46
C ARG A 238 7.86 8.13 10.96
N ASN A 239 8.41 9.11 11.70
CA ASN A 239 8.66 8.94 13.13
C ASN A 239 7.37 9.10 13.96
N PRO A 240 6.86 8.08 14.67
CA PRO A 240 5.62 8.15 15.47
C PRO A 240 5.70 9.08 16.69
N GLU A 241 6.86 9.70 16.94
CA GLU A 241 7.07 10.56 18.09
C GLU A 241 6.94 12.06 17.78
N THR A 242 6.70 12.47 16.52
CA THR A 242 6.75 13.87 16.06
C THR A 242 5.42 14.45 15.60
N ARG A 243 5.13 15.72 15.90
CA ARG A 243 3.78 16.27 15.64
C ARG A 243 3.43 16.43 14.17
N ARG A 244 4.36 16.85 13.31
CA ARG A 244 4.01 17.39 11.99
C ARG A 244 3.49 16.30 11.04
N MET A 245 4.11 15.12 11.05
CA MET A 245 3.69 13.98 10.21
C MET A 245 3.77 12.64 10.95
N GLY A 246 3.93 12.66 12.28
CA GLY A 246 4.55 11.58 13.03
C GLY A 246 3.78 11.14 14.28
N PHE A 247 2.57 10.63 14.12
CA PHE A 247 1.91 9.80 15.14
C PHE A 247 1.37 8.48 14.55
N ALA A 248 1.60 8.29 13.25
CA ALA A 248 1.31 7.07 12.52
C ALA A 248 2.16 5.92 13.06
N GLN A 249 1.53 4.80 13.37
CA GLN A 249 2.24 3.64 13.89
C GLN A 249 2.98 2.92 12.76
N PRO A 250 4.17 2.33 13.01
CA PRO A 250 4.93 1.60 11.99
C PRO A 250 4.13 0.56 11.21
N SER A 251 3.22 -0.15 11.89
CA SER A 251 2.31 -1.14 11.29
C SER A 251 1.32 -0.57 10.27
N MET A 252 1.08 0.75 10.22
CA MET A 252 0.13 1.38 9.31
C MET A 252 0.46 1.09 7.84
N GLY A 253 1.76 1.07 7.47
CA GLY A 253 2.19 0.72 6.12
C GLY A 253 1.75 -0.69 5.72
N TYR A 254 1.93 -1.65 6.63
CA TYR A 254 1.44 -3.01 6.45
C TYR A 254 -0.10 -3.05 6.32
N MET A 255 -0.82 -2.37 7.21
CA MET A 255 -2.29 -2.38 7.20
C MET A 255 -2.87 -1.81 5.92
N ASN A 256 -2.38 -0.65 5.47
CA ASN A 256 -2.82 -0.02 4.23
C ASN A 256 -2.57 -0.93 3.02
N PHE A 257 -1.34 -1.45 2.90
CA PHE A 257 -0.96 -2.31 1.78
C PHE A 257 -1.80 -3.58 1.73
N ARG A 258 -2.00 -4.25 2.87
CA ARG A 258 -2.81 -5.48 2.94
C ARG A 258 -4.29 -5.22 2.70
N TRP A 259 -4.82 -4.11 3.20
CA TRP A 259 -6.21 -3.73 2.95
C TRP A 259 -6.44 -3.43 1.46
N LEU A 260 -5.59 -2.62 0.84
CA LEU A 260 -5.66 -2.36 -0.61
C LEU A 260 -5.49 -3.63 -1.43
N ARG A 261 -4.61 -4.55 -1.02
CA ARG A 261 -4.48 -5.86 -1.67
C ARG A 261 -5.75 -6.69 -1.55
N SER A 262 -6.47 -6.59 -0.44
CA SER A 262 -7.78 -7.24 -0.29
C SER A 262 -8.87 -6.63 -1.18
N VAL A 263 -8.70 -5.40 -1.67
CA VAL A 263 -9.60 -4.74 -2.63
C VAL A 263 -9.19 -5.02 -4.09
N ALA A 264 -7.91 -4.82 -4.41
CA ALA A 264 -7.41 -4.77 -5.78
C ALA A 264 -6.61 -6.02 -6.21
N GLY A 265 -6.48 -7.01 -5.31
CA GLY A 265 -5.79 -8.27 -5.57
C GLY A 265 -4.32 -8.06 -5.96
N ASP A 266 -3.85 -8.88 -6.91
CA ASP A 266 -2.44 -8.90 -7.32
C ASP A 266 -2.00 -7.65 -8.11
N LYS A 267 -2.91 -6.71 -8.42
CA LYS A 267 -2.52 -5.40 -8.95
C LYS A 267 -1.72 -4.57 -7.95
N VAL A 268 -1.85 -4.84 -6.65
CA VAL A 268 -1.05 -4.17 -5.62
C VAL A 268 0.36 -4.73 -5.64
N GLU A 269 1.34 -3.94 -6.11
CA GLU A 269 2.71 -4.40 -6.31
C GLU A 269 3.76 -3.59 -5.56
N GLY A 270 3.63 -2.25 -5.55
CA GLY A 270 4.65 -1.34 -5.06
C GLY A 270 4.28 -0.68 -3.74
N ALA A 271 5.25 -0.56 -2.85
CA ALA A 271 5.18 0.28 -1.66
C ALA A 271 6.04 1.53 -1.89
N TRP A 272 5.55 2.68 -1.46
CA TRP A 272 6.19 3.97 -1.63
C TRP A 272 6.38 4.62 -0.27
N PHE A 273 7.62 4.99 0.04
CA PHE A 273 7.96 5.66 1.30
C PHE A 273 9.09 6.66 1.17
N ASP A 274 9.18 7.54 2.17
CA ASP A 274 10.06 8.70 2.14
C ASP A 274 10.96 8.81 3.37
N HIS A 275 11.95 9.69 3.25
CA HIS A 275 12.89 10.04 4.31
C HIS A 275 12.36 11.14 5.24
N ILE A 276 11.21 11.73 4.93
CA ILE A 276 10.69 12.92 5.59
C ILE A 276 10.44 12.59 7.06
N GLU A 277 11.04 13.36 7.96
CA GLU A 277 10.80 13.23 9.41
C GLU A 277 11.08 11.83 9.96
N CYS A 278 12.00 11.09 9.33
CA CYS A 278 12.43 9.78 9.74
C CYS A 278 13.74 9.83 10.52
N THR A 279 13.85 9.04 11.59
CA THR A 279 15.18 8.56 12.00
C THR A 279 15.67 7.52 10.98
N ALA A 280 16.96 7.13 11.06
CA ALA A 280 17.47 6.04 10.23
C ALA A 280 16.67 4.74 10.43
N ARG A 281 16.20 4.47 11.65
CA ARG A 281 15.39 3.29 11.98
C ARG A 281 14.00 3.37 11.38
N ASN A 282 13.29 4.49 11.57
CA ASN A 282 11.95 4.65 10.99
C ASN A 282 11.96 4.47 9.46
N PHE A 283 13.01 4.98 8.80
CA PHE A 283 13.14 4.80 7.36
C PHE A 283 13.21 3.32 6.94
N VAL A 284 13.97 2.51 7.67
CA VAL A 284 14.14 1.09 7.37
C VAL A 284 12.94 0.25 7.83
N ASP A 285 12.27 0.63 8.90
CA ASP A 285 11.02 -0.01 9.35
C ASP A 285 9.94 0.06 8.26
N GLN A 286 9.84 1.19 7.54
CA GLN A 286 8.94 1.32 6.39
C GLN A 286 9.23 0.26 5.31
N ALA A 287 10.51 -0.03 5.05
CA ALA A 287 10.89 -1.05 4.08
C ALA A 287 10.53 -2.46 4.56
N TYR A 288 10.78 -2.78 5.83
CA TYR A 288 10.44 -4.09 6.40
C TYR A 288 8.93 -4.33 6.39
N GLU A 289 8.13 -3.38 6.88
CA GLU A 289 6.67 -3.51 6.91
C GLU A 289 6.08 -3.62 5.50
N SER A 290 6.66 -2.92 4.53
CA SER A 290 6.29 -3.04 3.11
C SER A 290 6.55 -4.44 2.56
N VAL A 291 7.73 -5.01 2.82
CA VAL A 291 8.09 -6.37 2.39
C VAL A 291 7.20 -7.41 3.08
N LEU A 292 6.95 -7.26 4.38
CA LEU A 292 6.05 -8.14 5.15
C LEU A 292 4.61 -8.07 4.64
N ALA A 293 4.18 -6.92 4.13
CA ALA A 293 2.89 -6.76 3.48
C ALA A 293 2.80 -7.46 2.12
N GLY A 294 3.96 -7.84 1.55
CA GLY A 294 4.08 -8.51 0.26
C GLY A 294 4.39 -7.58 -0.90
N ALA A 295 4.95 -6.39 -0.64
CA ALA A 295 5.47 -5.52 -1.68
C ALA A 295 6.56 -6.22 -2.50
N ARG A 296 6.48 -6.07 -3.82
CA ARG A 296 7.47 -6.58 -4.79
C ARG A 296 8.41 -5.49 -5.28
N GLU A 297 8.02 -4.24 -5.10
CA GLU A 297 8.80 -3.05 -5.44
C GLU A 297 8.76 -2.08 -4.26
N LEU A 298 9.93 -1.61 -3.82
CA LEU A 298 10.09 -0.52 -2.85
C LEU A 298 10.48 0.74 -3.60
N THR A 299 9.66 1.79 -3.53
CA THR A 299 9.91 3.08 -4.17
C THR A 299 10.30 4.11 -3.13
N LEU A 300 11.51 4.65 -3.25
CA LEU A 300 12.04 5.70 -2.41
C LEU A 300 11.60 7.07 -2.96
N PHE A 301 10.95 7.88 -2.13
CA PHE A 301 10.65 9.28 -2.41
C PHE A 301 11.53 10.17 -1.52
N HIS A 302 12.50 10.92 -2.06
CA HIS A 302 12.72 11.18 -3.49
C HIS A 302 14.22 11.23 -3.88
N LEU A 303 14.48 11.42 -5.19
CA LEU A 303 15.84 11.38 -5.73
C LEU A 303 16.78 12.38 -5.04
N GLY A 304 16.28 13.56 -4.67
CA GLY A 304 17.06 14.56 -3.93
C GLY A 304 17.68 13.99 -2.65
N ASP A 305 16.88 13.33 -1.82
CA ASP A 305 17.36 12.69 -0.58
C ASP A 305 18.41 11.60 -0.86
N VAL A 306 18.23 10.82 -1.93
CA VAL A 306 19.20 9.78 -2.33
C VAL A 306 20.53 10.39 -2.78
N VAL A 307 20.50 11.50 -3.51
CA VAL A 307 21.70 12.18 -4.03
C VAL A 307 22.42 12.94 -2.93
N GLU A 308 21.69 13.65 -2.08
CA GLU A 308 22.24 14.44 -0.97
C GLU A 308 22.68 13.57 0.21
N GLY A 309 22.03 12.41 0.37
CA GLY A 309 22.30 11.42 1.38
C GLY A 309 21.48 11.65 2.65
N HIS A 310 20.80 10.60 3.11
CA HIS A 310 20.07 10.58 4.38
C HIS A 310 20.70 9.58 5.38
N PRO A 311 20.66 9.80 6.71
CA PRO A 311 21.19 8.85 7.68
C PRO A 311 20.61 7.42 7.57
N GLY A 312 19.38 7.30 7.08
CA GLY A 312 18.70 6.02 6.81
C GLY A 312 19.25 5.24 5.63
N ASP A 313 19.94 5.88 4.69
CA ASP A 313 20.40 5.26 3.44
C ASP A 313 21.40 4.14 3.68
N GLU A 314 22.36 4.37 4.58
CA GLU A 314 23.37 3.37 4.89
C GLU A 314 22.76 2.17 5.62
N LEU A 315 21.84 2.41 6.56
CA LEU A 315 21.14 1.33 7.24
C LEU A 315 20.23 0.55 6.30
N PHE A 316 19.53 1.23 5.39
CA PHE A 316 18.72 0.60 4.36
C PHE A 316 19.59 -0.29 3.46
N ARG A 317 20.73 0.24 2.99
CA ARG A 317 21.69 -0.52 2.16
C ARG A 317 22.19 -1.78 2.87
N GLN A 318 22.52 -1.67 4.16
CA GLN A 318 22.94 -2.82 4.98
C GLN A 318 21.81 -3.84 5.15
N SER A 319 20.56 -3.39 5.19
CA SER A 319 19.37 -4.24 5.36
C SER A 319 18.88 -4.89 4.05
N LEU A 320 19.34 -4.44 2.87
CA LEU A 320 18.88 -4.96 1.58
C LEU A 320 18.99 -6.48 1.39
N PRO A 321 20.08 -7.16 1.80
CA PRO A 321 20.16 -8.62 1.69
C PRO A 321 19.08 -9.31 2.53
N GLU A 322 18.82 -8.80 3.74
CA GLU A 322 17.78 -9.32 4.63
C GLU A 322 16.38 -9.06 4.06
N LEU A 323 16.10 -7.84 3.60
CA LEU A 323 14.84 -7.48 2.94
C LEU A 323 14.55 -8.37 1.73
N LYS A 324 15.56 -8.65 0.90
CA LYS A 324 15.43 -9.59 -0.23
C LYS A 324 15.10 -11.00 0.25
N GLY A 325 15.82 -11.51 1.24
CA GLY A 325 15.54 -12.83 1.83
C GLY A 325 14.15 -12.91 2.48
N LEU A 326 13.68 -11.82 3.09
CA LEU A 326 12.34 -11.71 3.66
C LEU A 326 11.26 -11.70 2.57
N ALA A 327 11.48 -10.96 1.48
CA ALA A 327 10.57 -10.94 0.33
C ALA A 327 10.39 -12.35 -0.26
N GLU A 328 11.46 -13.14 -0.37
CA GLU A 328 11.39 -14.55 -0.78
C GLU A 328 10.53 -15.39 0.17
N LYS A 329 10.69 -15.21 1.49
CA LYS A 329 9.90 -15.93 2.51
C LYS A 329 8.43 -15.54 2.48
N VAL A 330 8.10 -14.27 2.21
CA VAL A 330 6.72 -13.77 2.17
C VAL A 330 6.02 -14.12 0.86
N ARG A 331 6.77 -14.29 -0.24
CA ARG A 331 6.21 -14.50 -1.58
C ARG A 331 5.22 -15.65 -1.61
N GLY A 332 4.01 -15.37 -2.13
CA GLY A 332 2.93 -16.35 -2.27
C GLY A 332 2.29 -16.81 -0.97
N ARG A 333 2.77 -16.34 0.20
CA ARG A 333 2.16 -16.66 1.49
C ARG A 333 1.04 -15.69 1.81
N GLN A 334 -0.07 -16.24 2.31
CA GLN A 334 -1.18 -15.46 2.84
C GLN A 334 -1.01 -15.29 4.35
N ALA A 335 -1.10 -14.06 4.83
CA ALA A 335 -1.16 -13.84 6.27
C ALA A 335 -2.50 -14.36 6.82
N ARG A 336 -2.44 -14.89 8.04
CA ARG A 336 -3.58 -15.41 8.82
C ARG A 336 -3.65 -14.68 10.15
N GLY A 337 -4.80 -14.77 10.81
CA GLY A 337 -4.97 -14.22 12.14
C GLY A 337 -6.37 -13.67 12.37
N VAL A 338 -6.45 -12.52 13.02
CA VAL A 338 -7.69 -11.83 13.34
C VAL A 338 -8.13 -11.00 12.15
N ALA A 339 -9.20 -11.39 11.47
CA ALA A 339 -9.70 -10.62 10.35
C ALA A 339 -10.33 -9.31 10.85
N TYR A 340 -9.99 -8.20 10.21
CA TYR A 340 -10.63 -6.91 10.45
C TYR A 340 -11.39 -6.51 9.20
N TYR A 341 -12.72 -6.50 9.27
CA TYR A 341 -13.57 -6.20 8.12
C TYR A 341 -13.77 -4.69 7.96
N LYS A 342 -13.25 -4.14 6.87
CA LYS A 342 -13.41 -2.75 6.44
C LYS A 342 -13.89 -2.72 4.98
N PRO A 343 -15.20 -2.60 4.72
CA PRO A 343 -15.69 -2.39 3.36
C PRO A 343 -15.01 -1.21 2.65
N ALA A 344 -14.88 -1.27 1.33
CA ALA A 344 -14.46 -0.10 0.55
C ALA A 344 -15.47 1.04 0.73
N GLY A 345 -14.99 2.28 0.82
CA GLY A 345 -15.84 3.48 0.97
C GLY A 345 -16.47 3.68 2.36
N SER A 346 -16.11 2.87 3.38
CA SER A 346 -16.65 2.99 4.73
C SER A 346 -15.93 4.04 5.58
N ASN A 347 -16.69 4.82 6.34
CA ASN A 347 -16.15 5.77 7.33
C ASN A 347 -15.66 5.05 8.60
N ALA A 348 -14.48 5.46 9.09
CA ALA A 348 -13.82 4.88 10.26
C ALA A 348 -14.17 5.50 11.61
N ASP A 349 -14.74 6.71 11.68
CA ASP A 349 -15.21 7.40 12.91
C ASP A 349 -14.28 7.14 14.12
N GLY A 350 -14.82 6.70 15.26
CA GLY A 350 -14.09 6.32 16.48
C GLY A 350 -13.04 5.20 16.34
N ASN A 351 -12.85 4.64 15.16
CA ASN A 351 -11.92 3.56 14.83
C ASN A 351 -10.89 3.94 13.76
N LEU A 352 -10.72 5.24 13.46
CA LEU A 352 -9.63 5.76 12.63
C LEU A 352 -8.27 5.18 13.07
N TYR A 353 -7.59 4.49 12.16
CA TYR A 353 -6.28 3.86 12.36
C TYR A 353 -6.22 2.76 13.41
N LEU A 354 -7.36 2.20 13.82
CA LEU A 354 -7.40 1.19 14.89
C LEU A 354 -6.58 -0.06 14.55
N MET A 355 -6.60 -0.53 13.30
CA MET A 355 -5.83 -1.72 12.89
C MET A 355 -4.33 -1.55 13.19
N ASP A 356 -3.81 -0.35 13.01
CA ASP A 356 -2.40 -0.02 13.19
C ASP A 356 -1.99 -0.26 14.65
N TYR A 357 -2.78 0.27 15.60
CA TYR A 357 -2.57 0.06 17.03
C TYR A 357 -2.72 -1.40 17.46
N LEU A 358 -3.69 -2.13 16.89
CA LEU A 358 -3.84 -3.56 17.14
C LEU A 358 -2.61 -4.35 16.69
N GLY A 359 -2.05 -4.00 15.53
CA GLY A 359 -0.79 -4.58 15.04
C GLY A 359 0.38 -4.33 16.00
N MET A 360 0.52 -3.12 16.52
CA MET A 360 1.57 -2.76 17.48
C MET A 360 1.39 -3.40 18.87
N LEU A 361 0.21 -3.94 19.18
CA LEU A 361 -0.04 -4.79 20.35
C LEU A 361 0.20 -6.28 20.08
N GLY A 362 0.75 -6.63 18.92
CA GLY A 362 1.06 -8.02 18.59
C GLY A 362 -0.17 -8.87 18.28
N ILE A 363 -1.25 -8.24 17.83
CA ILE A 363 -2.38 -8.96 17.24
C ILE A 363 -2.06 -9.16 15.75
N PRO A 364 -2.08 -10.41 15.23
CA PRO A 364 -1.88 -10.67 13.80
C PRO A 364 -3.14 -10.27 13.03
N VAL A 365 -3.27 -8.97 12.73
CA VAL A 365 -4.42 -8.41 12.02
C VAL A 365 -4.34 -8.78 10.53
N VAL A 366 -5.48 -9.20 9.98
CA VAL A 366 -5.68 -9.44 8.55
C VAL A 366 -6.76 -8.46 8.05
N PRO A 367 -6.38 -7.31 7.47
CA PRO A 367 -7.35 -6.39 6.88
C PRO A 367 -8.10 -7.07 5.73
N ALA A 368 -9.43 -6.90 5.70
CA ALA A 368 -10.30 -7.51 4.70
C ALA A 368 -11.37 -6.53 4.19
N ALA A 369 -11.41 -6.32 2.88
CA ALA A 369 -12.43 -5.53 2.21
C ALA A 369 -13.71 -6.32 1.89
N GLU A 370 -13.60 -7.64 1.79
CA GLU A 370 -14.72 -8.57 1.69
C GLU A 370 -14.99 -9.24 3.03
N TYR A 371 -16.25 -9.64 3.27
CA TYR A 371 -16.61 -10.25 4.55
C TYR A 371 -15.92 -11.62 4.73
N PRO A 372 -15.12 -11.82 5.79
CA PRO A 372 -14.18 -12.93 5.87
C PRO A 372 -14.80 -14.19 6.48
N PHE A 373 -15.69 -14.89 5.75
CA PHE A 373 -16.37 -16.10 6.23
C PHE A 373 -15.45 -17.28 6.61
N ASP A 374 -14.21 -17.28 6.12
CA ASP A 374 -13.24 -18.35 6.41
C ASP A 374 -12.42 -18.07 7.68
N SER A 375 -12.67 -16.95 8.37
CA SER A 375 -11.86 -16.51 9.52
C SER A 375 -12.47 -16.93 10.85
N ARG A 376 -11.67 -17.56 11.72
CA ARG A 376 -12.11 -18.01 13.05
C ARG A 376 -12.40 -16.86 14.02
N VAL A 377 -11.70 -15.75 13.86
CA VAL A 377 -11.82 -14.56 14.71
C VAL A 377 -11.96 -13.33 13.82
N VAL A 378 -13.00 -12.53 14.07
CA VAL A 378 -13.31 -11.33 13.31
C VAL A 378 -13.50 -10.15 14.25
N ILE A 379 -12.90 -9.01 13.92
CA ILE A 379 -13.21 -7.70 14.49
C ILE A 379 -14.08 -6.93 13.48
N LEU A 380 -15.22 -6.42 13.96
CA LEU A 380 -16.05 -5.48 13.24
C LEU A 380 -15.88 -4.09 13.89
N GLY A 381 -15.07 -3.25 13.25
CA GLY A 381 -15.06 -1.81 13.53
C GLY A 381 -16.31 -1.13 12.97
N VAL A 382 -16.49 0.14 13.28
CA VAL A 382 -17.63 0.95 12.78
C VAL A 382 -17.72 0.96 11.26
N GLN A 383 -16.58 0.83 10.56
CA GLN A 383 -16.49 0.64 9.11
C GLN A 383 -17.44 -0.46 8.59
N ALA A 384 -17.55 -1.57 9.32
CA ALA A 384 -18.39 -2.70 8.94
C ALA A 384 -19.89 -2.37 8.92
N ALA A 385 -20.33 -1.29 9.58
CA ALA A 385 -21.72 -0.85 9.58
C ALA A 385 -22.17 -0.30 8.21
N ALA A 386 -21.23 0.00 7.30
CA ALA A 386 -21.55 0.36 5.91
C ALA A 386 -22.16 -0.83 5.12
N ASP A 387 -21.98 -2.07 5.58
CA ASP A 387 -22.58 -3.26 4.99
C ASP A 387 -23.97 -3.49 5.56
N SER A 388 -25.01 -3.20 4.75
CA SER A 388 -26.42 -3.35 5.17
C SER A 388 -26.82 -4.76 5.60
N ARG A 389 -26.03 -5.79 5.25
CA ARG A 389 -26.26 -7.18 5.64
C ARG A 389 -25.33 -7.65 6.75
N ILE A 390 -24.61 -6.75 7.43
CA ILE A 390 -23.58 -7.12 8.40
C ILE A 390 -24.12 -7.98 9.56
N ALA A 391 -25.32 -7.67 10.06
CA ALA A 391 -25.96 -8.43 11.14
C ALA A 391 -26.27 -9.88 10.71
N GLU A 392 -26.82 -10.08 9.50
CA GLU A 392 -27.07 -11.41 8.94
C GLU A 392 -25.78 -12.19 8.70
N LYS A 393 -24.77 -11.54 8.10
CA LYS A 393 -23.46 -12.15 7.84
C LYS A 393 -22.79 -12.58 9.15
N ALA A 394 -22.81 -11.72 10.16
CA ALA A 394 -22.28 -12.03 11.50
C ALA A 394 -23.04 -13.17 12.18
N ALA A 395 -24.38 -13.19 12.11
CA ALA A 395 -25.19 -14.27 12.66
C ALA A 395 -24.87 -15.61 11.99
N ARG A 396 -24.75 -15.63 10.65
CA ARG A 396 -24.34 -16.81 9.89
C ARG A 396 -22.94 -17.30 10.30
N HIS A 397 -22.00 -16.37 10.43
CA HIS A 397 -20.61 -16.71 10.73
C HIS A 397 -20.45 -17.24 12.17
N ARG A 398 -21.20 -16.71 13.15
CA ARG A 398 -21.27 -17.29 14.51
C ARG A 398 -21.83 -18.71 14.50
N LYS A 399 -22.84 -19.02 13.67
CA LYS A 399 -23.36 -20.39 13.52
C LYS A 399 -22.30 -21.36 12.97
N GLN A 400 -21.31 -20.85 12.24
CA GLN A 400 -20.15 -21.62 11.75
C GLN A 400 -19.02 -21.73 12.79
N GLY A 401 -19.19 -21.16 13.99
CA GLY A 401 -18.24 -21.26 15.10
C GLY A 401 -17.25 -20.10 15.20
N ALA A 402 -17.39 -19.05 14.39
CA ALA A 402 -16.49 -17.89 14.46
C ALA A 402 -16.76 -17.03 15.70
N LYS A 403 -15.68 -16.50 16.29
CA LYS A 403 -15.73 -15.50 17.35
C LYS A 403 -15.75 -14.10 16.73
N ILE A 404 -16.80 -13.34 17.01
CA ILE A 404 -16.95 -11.98 16.47
C ILE A 404 -16.89 -10.99 17.62
N PHE A 405 -15.94 -10.07 17.52
CA PHE A 405 -15.76 -8.92 18.39
C PHE A 405 -16.19 -7.67 17.66
N VAL A 406 -16.79 -6.72 18.37
CA VAL A 406 -17.16 -5.43 17.79
C VAL A 406 -16.65 -4.28 18.64
N THR A 407 -16.40 -3.14 18.02
CA THR A 407 -16.04 -1.92 18.75
C THR A 407 -17.30 -1.24 19.32
N PRO A 408 -17.15 -0.38 20.35
CA PRO A 408 -18.27 0.42 20.85
C PRO A 408 -18.93 1.28 19.75
N ALA A 409 -18.14 1.82 18.82
CA ALA A 409 -18.65 2.63 17.71
C ALA A 409 -19.49 1.79 16.71
N PHE A 410 -19.12 0.53 16.47
CA PHE A 410 -19.96 -0.39 15.69
C PHE A 410 -21.27 -0.69 16.41
N GLU A 411 -21.23 -1.02 17.70
CA GLU A 411 -22.42 -1.36 18.49
C GLU A 411 -23.45 -0.21 18.49
N GLN A 412 -22.99 1.04 18.56
CA GLN A 412 -23.86 2.22 18.46
C GLN A 412 -24.59 2.30 17.11
N LYS A 413 -23.98 1.87 16.01
CA LYS A 413 -24.57 1.89 14.66
C LYS A 413 -25.41 0.65 14.37
N VAL A 414 -25.02 -0.49 14.91
CA VAL A 414 -25.69 -1.79 14.72
C VAL A 414 -25.93 -2.43 16.08
N PRO A 415 -26.98 -2.01 16.82
CA PRO A 415 -27.27 -2.54 18.15
C PRO A 415 -27.56 -4.04 18.11
N GLY A 416 -27.10 -4.77 19.13
CA GLY A 416 -27.30 -6.21 19.21
C GLY A 416 -26.58 -6.85 20.37
N ARG A 417 -26.58 -8.19 20.42
CA ARG A 417 -25.83 -8.96 21.43
C ARG A 417 -24.42 -9.25 20.91
N TRP A 418 -23.49 -8.36 21.22
CA TRP A 418 -22.10 -8.44 20.76
C TRP A 418 -21.14 -8.77 21.88
N THR A 419 -19.99 -9.34 21.52
CA THR A 419 -18.81 -9.34 22.39
C THR A 419 -18.04 -8.06 22.12
N ILE A 420 -17.99 -7.16 23.09
CA ILE A 420 -17.36 -5.86 22.90
C ILE A 420 -15.85 -5.99 23.08
N LEU A 421 -15.11 -5.51 22.08
CA LEU A 421 -13.70 -5.19 22.19
C LEU A 421 -13.61 -3.70 22.50
N ASP A 422 -13.27 -3.35 23.74
CA ASP A 422 -13.15 -1.96 24.20
C ASP A 422 -11.93 -1.27 23.56
N ALA A 423 -12.14 -0.83 22.32
CA ALA A 423 -11.11 -0.29 21.45
C ALA A 423 -11.66 0.93 20.71
N ARG A 424 -10.98 2.06 20.92
CA ARG A 424 -11.21 3.34 20.25
C ARG A 424 -9.90 4.08 20.07
N THR A 425 -9.85 4.96 19.08
CA THR A 425 -8.66 5.75 18.76
C THR A 425 -8.94 7.24 18.83
N PHE A 426 -9.50 7.80 17.78
CA PHE A 426 -9.66 9.24 17.59
C PHE A 426 -11.10 9.58 17.32
N THR A 427 -11.45 10.84 17.53
CA THR A 427 -12.73 11.44 17.16
C THR A 427 -12.48 12.53 16.12
N GLU A 428 -13.51 12.91 15.36
CA GLU A 428 -13.42 14.09 14.48
C GLU A 428 -13.06 15.38 15.23
N GLN A 429 -13.37 15.48 16.54
CA GLN A 429 -12.95 16.62 17.34
C GLN A 429 -11.43 16.66 17.55
N ASP A 430 -10.77 15.51 17.72
CA ASP A 430 -9.31 15.46 17.87
C ASP A 430 -8.56 16.00 16.65
N PHE A 431 -9.10 15.76 15.45
CA PHE A 431 -8.58 16.31 14.19
C PHE A 431 -8.78 17.82 14.13
N LYS A 432 -9.98 18.31 14.48
CA LYS A 432 -10.28 19.75 14.54
C LYS A 432 -9.38 20.50 15.52
N ASP A 433 -9.16 19.94 16.71
CA ASP A 433 -8.37 20.55 17.78
C ASP A 433 -6.90 20.75 17.40
N THR A 434 -6.40 19.92 16.49
CA THR A 434 -4.99 19.92 16.08
C THR A 434 -4.76 20.56 14.71
N GLY A 435 -5.82 20.71 13.92
CA GLY A 435 -5.77 21.14 12.52
C GLY A 435 -5.26 20.05 11.57
N GLU A 436 -5.09 18.82 12.04
CA GLU A 436 -4.76 17.64 11.23
C GLU A 436 -6.00 17.13 10.50
N TRP A 437 -5.83 16.60 9.29
CA TRP A 437 -6.95 16.15 8.43
C TRP A 437 -6.80 14.73 7.93
N LEU A 438 -5.57 14.22 7.86
CA LEU A 438 -5.21 13.00 7.18
C LEU A 438 -4.69 11.99 8.20
N LEU A 439 -3.69 12.34 8.99
CA LEU A 439 -2.94 11.41 9.83
C LEU A 439 -3.42 11.40 11.29
N PRO A 440 -2.99 10.43 12.12
CA PRO A 440 -3.27 10.46 13.55
C PRO A 440 -2.95 11.82 14.18
N PRO A 441 -3.92 12.50 14.82
CA PRO A 441 -3.76 13.90 15.26
C PRO A 441 -2.93 14.05 16.54
N LYS A 442 -2.77 12.97 17.31
CA LYS A 442 -2.08 12.98 18.60
C LYS A 442 -1.59 11.58 18.97
N LYS A 443 -0.66 11.50 19.93
CA LYS A 443 -0.30 10.23 20.57
C LYS A 443 -1.48 9.69 21.38
N LEU A 444 -1.61 8.37 21.40
CA LEU A 444 -2.49 7.65 22.29
C LEU A 444 -1.67 6.76 23.23
N GLY A 445 -2.16 6.53 24.45
CA GLY A 445 -1.49 5.70 25.45
C GLY A 445 -1.45 4.19 25.14
N TRP A 446 -1.84 3.75 23.93
CA TRP A 446 -1.80 2.34 23.53
C TRP A 446 -0.37 1.79 23.55
N MET A 447 0.62 2.59 23.15
CA MET A 447 2.02 2.17 23.09
C MET A 447 2.73 2.20 24.45
N GLU A 448 2.04 2.72 25.47
CA GLU A 448 2.53 2.80 26.86
C GLU A 448 1.96 1.68 27.74
N LYS A 449 1.14 0.79 27.16
CA LYS A 449 0.59 -0.36 27.87
C LYS A 449 1.70 -1.28 28.39
N THR A 450 1.56 -1.76 29.62
CA THR A 450 2.46 -2.78 30.16
C THR A 450 2.31 -4.09 29.38
N ARG A 451 3.25 -5.02 29.58
CA ARG A 451 3.15 -6.37 29.01
C ARG A 451 1.83 -7.04 29.43
N GLU A 452 1.46 -6.92 30.70
CA GLU A 452 0.27 -7.53 31.29
C GLU A 452 -1.00 -6.94 30.68
N GLU A 453 -1.05 -5.63 30.48
CA GLU A 453 -2.18 -4.96 29.84
C GLU A 453 -2.30 -5.34 28.36
N ALA A 454 -1.19 -5.40 27.63
CA ALA A 454 -1.16 -5.85 26.24
C ALA A 454 -1.59 -7.32 26.12
N ASP A 455 -1.11 -8.18 27.02
CA ASP A 455 -1.49 -9.59 27.12
C ASP A 455 -2.99 -9.76 27.39
N ALA A 456 -3.51 -9.06 28.40
CA ALA A 456 -4.92 -9.09 28.73
C ALA A 456 -5.80 -8.67 27.54
N PHE A 457 -5.38 -7.63 26.81
CA PHE A 457 -6.10 -7.12 25.65
C PHE A 457 -6.12 -8.12 24.48
N ARG A 458 -4.98 -8.71 24.11
CA ARG A 458 -4.91 -9.61 22.95
C ARG A 458 -5.41 -11.03 23.24
N LYS A 459 -5.35 -11.49 24.49
CA LYS A 459 -5.71 -12.86 24.89
C LYS A 459 -7.05 -13.35 24.31
N PRO A 460 -8.19 -12.65 24.46
CA PRO A 460 -9.48 -13.16 23.95
C PRO A 460 -9.50 -13.36 22.43
N LEU A 461 -8.74 -12.53 21.70
CA LEU A 461 -8.58 -12.64 20.24
C LEU A 461 -7.69 -13.83 19.89
N LEU A 462 -6.54 -13.98 20.55
CA LEU A 462 -5.57 -15.03 20.25
C LEU A 462 -6.03 -16.42 20.69
N ASP A 463 -6.79 -16.53 21.78
CA ASP A 463 -7.42 -17.77 22.23
C ASP A 463 -8.35 -18.34 21.14
N GLY A 464 -9.02 -17.48 20.35
CA GLY A 464 -9.84 -17.90 19.21
C GLY A 464 -9.03 -18.49 18.04
N LEU A 465 -7.74 -18.20 17.98
CA LEU A 465 -6.81 -18.73 16.99
C LEU A 465 -6.01 -19.93 17.51
N GLY A 466 -6.09 -20.24 18.81
CA GLY A 466 -5.21 -21.23 19.44
C GLY A 466 -3.76 -20.75 19.56
N LEU A 467 -3.54 -19.44 19.50
CA LEU A 467 -2.23 -18.80 19.54
C LEU A 467 -1.97 -18.27 20.96
N ARG A 468 -0.75 -18.46 21.48
CA ARG A 468 -0.31 -17.83 22.74
C ARG A 468 0.83 -16.89 22.45
N PHE A 469 0.66 -15.62 22.78
CA PHE A 469 1.70 -14.62 22.59
C PHE A 469 1.79 -13.68 23.78
N SER A 470 3.00 -13.48 24.30
CA SER A 470 3.33 -12.50 25.33
C SER A 470 4.57 -11.71 24.95
N ALA A 471 4.44 -10.39 24.98
CA ALA A 471 5.42 -9.39 24.54
C ALA A 471 5.02 -8.00 25.07
N PRO A 472 5.94 -7.05 25.25
CA PRO A 472 5.53 -5.66 25.48
C PRO A 472 4.77 -5.09 24.27
N ALA A 473 4.10 -3.95 24.46
CA ALA A 473 3.64 -3.14 23.33
C ALA A 473 4.83 -2.71 22.46
N ARG A 474 4.54 -2.33 21.21
CA ARG A 474 5.52 -2.04 20.16
C ARG A 474 6.26 -3.29 19.62
N VAL A 475 5.67 -4.48 19.81
CA VAL A 475 6.12 -5.72 19.17
C VAL A 475 4.98 -6.27 18.32
N ALA A 476 5.17 -6.27 16.99
CA ALA A 476 4.18 -6.80 16.06
C ALA A 476 4.39 -8.29 15.82
N LEU A 477 3.30 -8.99 15.49
CA LEU A 477 3.27 -10.40 15.15
C LEU A 477 2.45 -10.58 13.87
N ILE A 478 3.04 -11.23 12.87
CA ILE A 478 2.36 -11.64 11.64
C ILE A 478 2.43 -13.16 11.56
N ASP A 479 1.30 -13.82 11.26
CA ASP A 479 1.22 -15.26 11.07
C ASP A 479 1.09 -15.60 9.56
N PHE A 480 1.96 -16.45 9.06
CA PHE A 480 1.98 -16.98 7.69
C PHE A 480 1.64 -18.48 7.63
N GLY A 481 0.72 -18.94 8.47
CA GLY A 481 0.28 -20.34 8.51
C GLY A 481 1.16 -21.23 9.37
N GLY A 482 1.46 -20.76 10.59
CA GLY A 482 2.29 -21.44 11.59
C GLY A 482 3.78 -21.14 11.47
N GLU A 483 4.18 -20.33 10.50
CA GLU A 483 5.43 -19.58 10.54
C GLU A 483 5.11 -18.14 10.90
N TYR A 484 5.91 -17.53 11.76
CA TYR A 484 5.60 -16.22 12.31
C TYR A 484 6.71 -15.23 11.98
N CYS A 485 6.34 -13.97 11.80
CA CYS A 485 7.28 -12.87 11.77
C CYS A 485 7.01 -11.94 12.96
N LEU A 486 8.07 -11.63 13.69
CA LEU A 486 8.05 -10.73 14.83
C LEU A 486 8.85 -9.48 14.51
N SER A 487 8.27 -8.30 14.67
CA SER A 487 8.97 -7.01 14.50
C SER A 487 9.04 -6.31 15.86
N ASN A 488 10.26 -6.02 16.34
CA ASN A 488 10.46 -5.25 17.56
C ASN A 488 10.75 -3.78 17.22
N PHE A 489 9.81 -2.87 17.46
CA PHE A 489 9.96 -1.44 17.17
C PHE A 489 10.53 -0.64 18.35
N ARG A 490 11.10 -1.32 19.35
CA ARG A 490 11.73 -0.68 20.51
C ARG A 490 13.23 -0.50 20.28
N ASP A 491 13.79 0.51 20.95
CA ASP A 491 15.23 0.78 20.99
C ASP A 491 16.02 -0.21 21.87
N GLU A 492 15.33 -1.19 22.46
CA GLU A 492 15.89 -2.19 23.36
C GLU A 492 15.52 -3.60 22.91
N ALA A 493 16.36 -4.57 23.29
CA ALA A 493 16.03 -5.97 23.10
C ALA A 493 14.88 -6.38 24.04
N VAL A 494 13.99 -7.25 23.56
CA VAL A 494 12.82 -7.71 24.32
C VAL A 494 12.74 -9.22 24.38
N GLU A 495 12.34 -9.75 25.54
CA GLU A 495 11.90 -11.15 25.64
C GLU A 495 10.45 -11.26 25.18
N VAL A 496 10.16 -12.24 24.34
CA VAL A 496 8.80 -12.60 23.92
C VAL A 496 8.56 -14.10 24.14
N VAL A 497 7.30 -14.47 24.36
CA VAL A 497 6.85 -15.86 24.47
C VAL A 497 5.82 -16.13 23.40
N LEU A 498 6.15 -17.03 22.46
CA LEU A 498 5.27 -17.44 21.37
C LEU A 498 5.02 -18.94 21.45
N ASN A 499 3.77 -19.34 21.67
CA ASN A 499 3.36 -20.73 21.85
C ASN A 499 4.20 -21.50 22.90
N GLY A 500 4.57 -20.81 23.98
CA GLY A 500 5.40 -21.36 25.06
C GLY A 500 6.91 -21.29 24.81
N ARG A 501 7.35 -20.96 23.59
CA ARG A 501 8.77 -20.75 23.25
C ARG A 501 9.19 -19.33 23.62
N LYS A 502 10.24 -19.21 24.44
CA LYS A 502 10.89 -17.93 24.74
C LYS A 502 11.85 -17.55 23.62
N LEU A 503 11.84 -16.28 23.23
CA LEU A 503 12.73 -15.70 22.22
C LEU A 503 13.22 -14.34 22.73
N THR A 504 14.44 -13.95 22.37
CA THR A 504 14.95 -12.60 22.58
C THR A 504 15.04 -11.91 21.22
N LEU A 505 14.29 -10.83 21.04
CA LEU A 505 14.30 -10.02 19.84
C LEU A 505 15.23 -8.81 20.08
N PRO A 506 16.29 -8.62 19.29
CA PRO A 506 17.10 -7.41 19.37
C PRO A 506 16.26 -6.14 19.07
N ALA A 507 16.76 -4.98 19.47
CA ALA A 507 16.17 -3.69 19.12
C ALA A 507 16.02 -3.56 17.59
N HIS A 508 14.87 -3.08 17.12
CA HIS A 508 14.59 -2.86 15.68
C HIS A 508 14.76 -4.10 14.79
N ALA A 509 14.66 -5.30 15.36
CA ALA A 509 14.83 -6.54 14.61
C ALA A 509 13.51 -7.08 14.05
N VAL A 510 13.59 -7.61 12.84
CA VAL A 510 12.57 -8.46 12.24
C VAL A 510 13.04 -9.91 12.32
N HIS A 511 12.25 -10.78 12.95
CA HIS A 511 12.65 -12.16 13.23
C HIS A 511 11.63 -13.16 12.69
N TRP A 512 12.10 -14.02 11.78
CA TRP A 512 11.31 -15.12 11.23
C TRP A 512 11.40 -16.35 12.12
N VAL A 513 10.26 -16.79 12.66
CA VAL A 513 10.11 -18.01 13.46
C VAL A 513 9.52 -19.09 12.57
N GLY A 514 10.33 -20.09 12.22
CA GLY A 514 9.87 -21.29 11.51
C GLY A 514 8.94 -22.15 12.38
N ARG A 515 8.33 -23.16 11.75
CA ARG A 515 7.46 -24.14 12.42
C ARG A 515 8.15 -24.88 13.55
#